data_AF-A0A0C9XDW3-F1
#
_entry.id   AF-A0A0C9XDW3-F1
#
_cell.length_a   1.000
_cell.length_b   1.000
_cell.length_c   1.000
_cell.angle_alpha   90.00
_cell.angle_beta   90.00
_cell.angle_gamma   90.00
#
_symmetry.space_group_name_H-M   'P 1'
#
loop_
_entity.id
_entity.type
_entity.pdbx_description
1 polymer ?
#
loop_
_entity_poly.entity_id
_entity_poly.type
_entity_poly.pdbx_seq_one_letter_code
_entity_poly.pdbx_strand_id
1 'polypeptide(L)'
;MLASVCTRPPDKFSWTSLEGRTVIREILEERIPQWTNGPRPAQLDCWLQSLAGRPTILIASTGWGKTTAFFVPILVLRHLVSYPKPRIPRSPSSPVALVVTPLIELGNAHASEISDFGLTAVSLTAESLQAATRVGRNLLKEVCEGRWSVVLLSAERLVSSYPIHYAASWLQEAARGSRLQITHVMLKRASFLTEMTEGTQPPKLPQNGTDLISLQIDCHL
;
A
#
# COMPACT_ATOMS: atom_id res chain seq x y z
N MET A 1 7.72 21.48 51.87
CA MET A 1 7.22 22.01 50.59
C MET A 1 7.62 21.00 49.52
N LEU A 2 6.75 20.02 49.21
CA LEU A 2 7.03 19.01 48.19
C LEU A 2 6.56 19.54 46.85
N ALA A 3 7.49 19.76 45.92
CA ALA A 3 7.17 20.15 44.57
C ALA A 3 6.39 19.02 43.90
N SER A 4 5.13 19.28 43.59
CA SER A 4 4.32 18.45 42.71
C SER A 4 5.01 18.42 41.34
N VAL A 5 5.63 17.29 41.01
CA VAL A 5 6.11 17.03 39.66
C VAL A 5 4.86 16.88 38.80
N CYS A 6 4.50 17.95 38.09
CA CYS A 6 3.53 17.89 37.00
C CYS A 6 4.10 16.99 35.90
N THR A 7 3.93 15.68 36.03
CA THR A 7 4.16 14.76 34.92
C THR A 7 3.12 15.08 33.85
N ARG A 8 3.56 15.70 32.75
CA ARG A 8 2.71 15.81 31.56
C ARG A 8 2.20 14.41 31.21
N PRO A 9 0.92 14.26 30.83
CA PRO A 9 0.46 12.99 30.28
C PRO A 9 1.40 12.61 29.13
N PRO A 10 1.80 11.32 29.02
CA PRO A 10 2.73 10.89 27.99
C PRO A 10 2.18 11.28 26.62
N ASP A 11 3.03 11.88 25.79
CA ASP A 11 2.64 12.32 24.45
C ASP A 11 2.05 11.15 23.66
N LYS A 12 0.94 11.43 22.97
CA LYS A 12 0.27 10.48 22.07
C LYS A 12 1.26 10.01 21.01
N PHE A 13 1.32 8.69 20.78
CA PHE A 13 2.19 8.12 19.75
C PHE A 13 1.93 8.76 18.39
N SER A 14 3.01 9.07 17.69
CA SER A 14 2.99 9.61 16.33
C SER A 14 3.95 8.83 15.45
N TRP A 15 3.45 8.38 14.30
CA TRP A 15 4.26 7.69 13.30
C TRP A 15 5.44 8.54 12.83
N THR A 16 5.30 9.86 12.73
CA THR A 16 6.39 10.72 12.24
C THR A 16 7.44 11.07 13.29
N SER A 17 7.34 10.51 14.51
CA SER A 17 8.28 10.74 15.61
C SER A 17 9.53 9.84 15.53
N LEU A 18 10.52 10.09 16.40
CA LEU A 18 11.65 9.18 16.59
C LEU A 18 11.22 7.79 17.08
N GLU A 19 10.18 7.73 17.91
CA GLU A 19 9.59 6.47 18.37
C GLU A 19 9.02 5.68 17.17
N GLY A 20 8.26 6.33 16.29
CA GLY A 20 7.74 5.71 15.07
C GLY A 20 8.84 5.21 14.13
N ARG A 21 9.91 5.99 13.95
CA ARG A 21 11.11 5.58 13.20
C ARG A 21 11.73 4.30 13.77
N THR A 22 11.87 4.24 15.09
CA THR A 22 12.48 3.11 15.80
C THR A 22 11.64 1.85 15.64
N VAL A 23 10.32 1.96 15.85
CA VAL A 23 9.39 0.85 15.68
C VAL A 23 9.46 0.24 14.28
N ILE A 24 9.46 1.07 13.22
CA ILE A 24 9.53 0.56 11.85
C ILE A 24 10.85 -0.18 11.61
N ARG A 25 11.99 0.35 12.09
CA ARG A 25 13.29 -0.31 11.92
C ARG A 25 13.32 -1.67 12.60
N GLU A 26 12.91 -1.75 13.86
CA GLU A 26 12.85 -3.02 14.61
C GLU A 26 12.02 -4.07 13.87
N ILE A 27 10.83 -3.69 13.39
CA ILE A 27 9.96 -4.59 12.63
C ILE A 27 10.62 -5.03 11.33
N LEU A 28 11.28 -4.13 10.61
CA LEU A 28 11.93 -4.45 9.35
C LEU A 28 13.15 -5.35 9.53
N GLU A 29 13.94 -5.14 10.58
CA GLU A 29 15.08 -6.00 10.92
C GLU A 29 14.62 -7.43 11.22
N GLU A 30 13.49 -7.60 11.90
CA GLU A 30 12.91 -8.92 12.17
C GLU A 30 12.30 -9.56 10.91
N ARG A 31 11.56 -8.78 10.11
CA ARG A 31 10.75 -9.30 9.01
C ARG A 31 11.48 -9.38 7.67
N ILE A 32 12.56 -8.63 7.50
CA ILE A 32 13.35 -8.54 6.27
C ILE A 32 14.85 -8.58 6.60
N PRO A 33 15.36 -9.69 7.15
CA PRO A 33 16.76 -9.81 7.59
C PRO A 33 17.77 -9.64 6.45
N GLN A 34 17.35 -9.83 5.20
CA GLN A 34 18.20 -9.59 4.01
C GLN A 34 18.53 -8.10 3.77
N TRP A 35 17.85 -7.16 4.44
CA TRP A 35 18.17 -5.73 4.36
C TRP A 35 19.24 -5.35 5.39
N THR A 36 20.48 -5.78 5.14
CA THR A 36 21.61 -5.60 6.07
C THR A 36 21.94 -4.14 6.41
N ASN A 37 21.71 -3.22 5.48
CA ASN A 37 21.91 -1.77 5.69
C ASN A 37 20.63 -1.04 6.14
N GLY A 38 19.55 -1.80 6.37
CA GLY A 38 18.23 -1.25 6.66
C GLY A 38 17.65 -0.40 5.53
N PRO A 39 16.56 0.34 5.82
CA PRO A 39 15.91 1.18 4.83
C PRO A 39 16.66 2.50 4.59
N ARG A 40 16.62 3.00 3.35
CA ARG A 40 17.12 4.34 3.02
C ARG A 40 16.29 5.40 3.76
N PRO A 41 16.88 6.55 4.16
CA PRO A 41 16.17 7.58 4.92
C PRO A 41 14.84 8.02 4.29
N ALA A 42 14.83 8.32 2.99
CA ALA A 42 13.62 8.76 2.31
C ALA A 42 12.58 7.63 2.10
N GLN A 43 12.97 6.34 2.11
CA GLN A 43 12.00 5.24 2.12
C GLN A 43 11.28 5.21 3.46
N LEU A 44 12.04 5.32 4.55
CA LEU A 44 11.50 5.40 5.90
C LEU A 44 10.56 6.60 6.05
N ASP A 45 10.98 7.78 5.60
CA ASP A 45 10.14 8.97 5.66
C ASP A 45 8.81 8.77 4.91
N CYS A 46 8.85 8.17 3.71
CA CYS A 46 7.65 7.81 2.95
C CYS A 46 6.71 6.89 3.74
N TRP A 47 7.23 5.83 4.36
CA TRP A 47 6.41 4.90 5.15
C TRP A 47 5.83 5.53 6.41
N LEU A 48 6.58 6.40 7.09
CA LEU A 48 6.08 7.12 8.27
C LEU A 48 4.91 8.04 7.91
N GLN A 49 4.98 8.76 6.79
CA GLN A 49 3.86 9.59 6.32
C GLN A 49 2.66 8.72 5.94
N SER A 50 2.91 7.62 5.24
CA SER A 50 1.91 6.64 4.84
C SER A 50 1.15 6.07 6.03
N LEU A 51 1.86 5.57 7.05
CA LEU A 51 1.27 5.04 8.28
C LEU A 51 0.60 6.12 9.14
N ALA A 52 1.03 7.38 9.02
CA ALA A 52 0.36 8.53 9.63
C ALA A 52 -0.96 8.92 8.94
N GLY A 53 -1.34 8.21 7.87
CA GLY A 53 -2.55 8.51 7.12
C GLY A 53 -2.42 9.70 6.17
N ARG A 54 -1.19 10.10 5.81
CA ARG A 54 -0.95 11.33 5.02
C ARG A 54 -0.75 11.00 3.55
N PRO A 55 -1.53 11.63 2.64
CA PRO A 55 -1.28 11.52 1.20
C PRO A 55 0.16 11.89 0.86
N THR A 56 0.85 11.05 0.07
CA THR A 56 2.29 11.16 -0.14
C THR A 56 2.63 10.95 -1.61
N ILE A 57 3.40 11.87 -2.20
CA ILE A 57 3.97 11.71 -3.54
C ILE A 57 5.44 11.33 -3.37
N LEU A 58 5.84 10.21 -3.98
CA LEU A 58 7.22 9.73 -3.96
C LEU A 58 7.81 9.85 -5.36
N ILE A 59 8.70 10.82 -5.55
CA ILE A 59 9.47 10.99 -6.78
C ILE A 59 10.88 10.46 -6.51
N ALA A 60 11.26 9.39 -7.23
CA ALA A 60 12.59 8.81 -7.11
C ALA A 60 13.00 8.13 -8.42
N SER A 61 14.31 7.99 -8.64
CA SER A 61 14.87 7.33 -9.81
C SER A 61 14.55 5.82 -9.86
N THR A 62 14.74 5.20 -11.02
CA THR A 62 14.73 3.73 -11.16
C THR A 62 15.82 3.11 -10.26
N GLY A 63 15.60 1.88 -9.80
CA GLY A 63 16.51 1.21 -8.86
C GLY A 63 16.51 1.75 -7.43
N TRP A 64 15.79 2.84 -7.13
CA TRP A 64 15.72 3.41 -5.78
C TRP A 64 14.94 2.55 -4.78
N GLY A 65 14.21 1.54 -5.25
CA GLY A 65 13.41 0.66 -4.38
C GLY A 65 11.99 1.18 -4.12
N LYS A 66 11.41 1.96 -5.05
CA LYS A 66 10.04 2.50 -4.95
C LYS A 66 8.97 1.44 -4.67
N THR A 67 9.18 0.19 -5.09
CA THR A 67 8.23 -0.91 -4.84
C THR A 67 7.94 -1.13 -3.36
N THR A 68 8.92 -0.88 -2.51
CA THR A 68 8.77 -1.00 -1.05
C THR A 68 7.78 0.00 -0.45
N ALA A 69 7.51 1.13 -1.14
CA ALA A 69 6.48 2.07 -0.72
C ALA A 69 5.10 1.40 -0.63
N PHE A 70 4.81 0.42 -1.50
CA PHE A 70 3.51 -0.24 -1.59
C PHE A 70 3.20 -1.16 -0.40
N PHE A 71 4.18 -1.95 0.01
CA PHE A 71 3.93 -3.14 0.83
C PHE A 71 4.55 -3.06 2.22
N VAL A 72 5.58 -2.22 2.44
CA VAL A 72 6.18 -2.09 3.77
C VAL A 72 5.20 -1.56 4.83
N PRO A 73 4.35 -0.53 4.55
CA PRO A 73 3.32 -0.13 5.50
C PRO A 73 2.39 -1.29 5.88
N ILE A 74 2.00 -2.13 4.93
CA ILE A 74 1.17 -3.32 5.20
C ILE A 74 1.91 -4.34 6.04
N LEU A 75 3.19 -4.60 5.75
CA LEU A 75 4.03 -5.49 6.54
C LEU A 75 4.12 -5.02 8.00
N VAL A 76 4.30 -3.72 8.22
CA VAL A 76 4.32 -3.12 9.57
C VAL A 76 2.97 -3.29 10.27
N LEU A 77 1.86 -2.95 9.61
CA LEU A 77 0.52 -3.10 10.19
C LEU A 77 0.20 -4.56 10.54
N ARG A 78 0.54 -5.51 9.65
CA ARG A 78 0.33 -6.94 9.92
C ARG A 78 1.19 -7.44 11.07
N HIS A 79 2.44 -7.00 11.18
CA HIS A 79 3.26 -7.34 12.34
C HIS A 79 2.60 -6.85 13.64
N LEU A 80 2.08 -5.61 13.65
CA LEU A 80 1.43 -5.04 14.84
C LEU A 80 0.06 -5.66 15.16
N VAL A 81 -0.61 -6.27 14.19
CA VAL A 81 -1.80 -7.12 14.47
C VAL A 81 -1.40 -8.35 15.27
N SER A 82 -0.30 -9.02 14.89
CA SER A 82 0.19 -10.22 15.58
C SER A 82 0.88 -9.89 16.91
N TYR A 83 1.58 -8.76 16.97
CA TYR A 83 2.40 -8.32 18.10
C TYR A 83 2.04 -6.89 18.50
N PRO A 84 0.89 -6.68 19.16
CA PRO A 84 0.41 -5.34 19.51
C PRO A 84 1.33 -4.68 20.55
N LYS A 85 1.69 -3.42 20.33
CA LYS A 85 2.48 -2.60 21.27
C LYS A 85 1.57 -1.62 22.04
N PRO A 86 1.64 -1.52 23.38
CA PRO A 86 0.68 -0.75 24.20
C PRO A 86 0.48 0.72 23.84
N ARG A 87 1.51 1.40 23.31
CA ARG A 87 1.46 2.83 22.96
C ARG A 87 1.03 3.10 21.52
N ILE A 88 1.03 2.08 20.66
CA ILE A 88 0.75 2.24 19.24
C ILE A 88 -0.76 2.07 19.01
N PRO A 89 -1.40 2.94 18.21
CA PRO A 89 -2.79 2.76 17.84
C PRO A 89 -3.06 1.36 17.28
N ARG A 90 -4.20 0.78 17.65
CA ARG A 90 -4.58 -0.56 17.20
C ARG A 90 -4.64 -0.60 15.68
N SER A 91 -3.89 -1.51 15.09
CA SER A 91 -3.89 -1.69 13.64
C SER A 91 -5.21 -2.31 13.15
N PRO A 92 -5.63 -2.00 11.91
CA PRO A 92 -6.68 -2.72 11.20
C PRO A 92 -6.53 -4.23 11.33
N SER A 93 -7.60 -4.99 11.57
CA SER A 93 -7.50 -6.45 11.77
C SER A 93 -7.06 -7.18 10.50
N SER A 94 -7.31 -6.59 9.33
CA SER A 94 -6.90 -7.11 8.03
C SER A 94 -6.50 -5.97 7.12
N PRO A 95 -5.28 -5.41 7.29
CA PRO A 95 -4.81 -4.29 6.48
C PRO A 95 -4.53 -4.76 5.05
N VAL A 96 -5.08 -4.03 4.08
CA VAL A 96 -4.88 -4.31 2.66
C VAL A 96 -4.36 -3.06 1.94
N ALA A 97 -3.35 -3.25 1.09
CA ALA A 97 -2.94 -2.24 0.11
C ALA A 97 -3.57 -2.54 -1.24
N LEU A 98 -4.12 -1.52 -1.86
CA LEU A 98 -4.53 -1.54 -3.25
C LEU A 98 -3.49 -0.81 -4.10
N VAL A 99 -2.95 -1.47 -5.11
CA VAL A 99 -1.92 -0.91 -5.98
C VAL A 99 -2.43 -0.89 -7.40
N VAL A 100 -2.39 0.28 -8.02
CA VAL A 100 -2.74 0.48 -9.41
C VAL A 100 -1.47 0.50 -10.24
N THR A 101 -1.34 -0.46 -11.15
CA THR A 101 -0.23 -0.58 -12.07
C THR A 101 -0.66 -0.19 -13.49
N PRO A 102 0.22 0.42 -14.28
CA PRO A 102 -0.12 0.78 -15.66
C PRO A 102 -0.22 -0.45 -16.56
N LEU A 103 0.49 -1.52 -16.24
CA LEU A 103 0.58 -2.74 -17.04
C LEU A 103 0.24 -3.97 -16.19
N ILE A 104 -0.43 -4.94 -16.81
CA ILE A 104 -0.78 -6.24 -16.21
C ILE A 104 0.48 -7.01 -15.82
N GLU A 105 1.43 -7.15 -16.74
CA GLU A 105 2.68 -7.90 -16.51
C GLU A 105 3.48 -7.32 -15.33
N LEU A 106 3.49 -6.00 -15.20
CA LEU A 106 4.12 -5.32 -14.08
C LEU A 106 3.41 -5.60 -12.75
N GLY A 107 2.08 -5.67 -12.76
CA GLY A 107 1.27 -6.08 -11.61
C GLY A 107 1.58 -7.52 -11.19
N ASN A 108 1.69 -8.43 -12.15
CA ASN A 108 2.02 -9.84 -11.90
C ASN A 108 3.44 -9.99 -11.31
N ALA A 109 4.42 -9.28 -11.87
CA ALA A 109 5.79 -9.28 -11.35
C ALA A 109 5.85 -8.81 -9.89
N HIS A 110 5.17 -7.70 -9.57
CA HIS A 110 5.13 -7.22 -8.18
C HIS A 110 4.36 -8.13 -7.24
N ALA A 111 3.27 -8.79 -7.69
CA ALA A 111 2.59 -9.78 -6.87
C ALA A 111 3.54 -10.91 -6.44
N SER A 112 4.38 -11.38 -7.37
CA SER A 112 5.40 -12.37 -7.07
C SER A 112 6.45 -11.83 -6.10
N GLU A 113 7.07 -10.68 -6.40
CA GLU A 113 8.11 -10.06 -5.55
C GLU A 113 7.62 -9.81 -4.12
N ILE A 114 6.38 -9.33 -3.96
CA ILE A 114 5.79 -9.03 -2.64
C ILE A 114 5.57 -10.32 -1.85
N SER A 115 5.25 -11.42 -2.53
CA SER A 115 5.08 -12.73 -1.90
C SER A 115 6.37 -13.26 -1.28
N ASP A 116 7.53 -12.91 -1.85
CA ASP A 116 8.84 -13.24 -1.29
C ASP A 116 9.11 -12.56 0.07
N PHE A 117 8.38 -11.46 0.38
CA PHE A 117 8.42 -10.80 1.70
C PHE A 117 7.40 -11.37 2.69
N GLY A 118 6.79 -12.52 2.38
CA GLY A 118 5.84 -13.21 3.26
C GLY A 118 4.47 -12.53 3.36
N LEU A 119 4.12 -11.70 2.37
CA LEU A 119 2.80 -11.09 2.23
C LEU A 119 1.97 -11.83 1.18
N THR A 120 0.67 -11.97 1.40
CA THR A 120 -0.22 -12.48 0.35
C THR A 120 -0.50 -11.38 -0.67
N ALA A 121 -0.13 -11.59 -1.93
CA ALA A 121 -0.36 -10.62 -3.00
C ALA A 121 -1.00 -11.24 -4.24
N VAL A 122 -1.95 -10.52 -4.85
CA VAL A 122 -2.65 -10.94 -6.08
C VAL A 122 -2.74 -9.80 -7.07
N SER A 123 -2.50 -10.08 -8.35
CA SER A 123 -2.82 -9.19 -9.46
C SER A 123 -4.15 -9.61 -10.07
N LEU A 124 -5.13 -8.71 -10.06
CA LEU A 124 -6.48 -8.96 -10.56
C LEU A 124 -6.54 -8.63 -12.06
N THR A 125 -6.28 -9.65 -12.87
CA THR A 125 -6.32 -9.63 -14.34
C THR A 125 -7.44 -10.55 -14.84
N ALA A 126 -7.85 -10.45 -16.12
CA ALA A 126 -8.80 -11.40 -16.70
C ALA A 126 -8.33 -12.86 -16.54
N GLU A 127 -7.05 -13.09 -16.78
CA GLU A 127 -6.40 -14.39 -16.71
C GLU A 127 -6.45 -14.94 -15.29
N SER A 128 -6.09 -14.13 -14.29
CA SER A 128 -6.14 -14.55 -12.88
C SER A 128 -7.56 -14.90 -12.41
N LEU A 129 -8.56 -14.11 -12.81
CA LEU A 129 -9.96 -14.32 -12.47
C LEU A 129 -10.53 -15.57 -13.14
N GLN A 130 -10.20 -15.78 -14.42
CA GLN A 130 -10.59 -16.98 -15.15
C GLN A 130 -9.91 -18.22 -14.57
N ALA A 131 -8.61 -18.15 -14.27
CA ALA A 131 -7.85 -19.25 -13.68
C ALA A 131 -8.45 -19.67 -12.34
N ALA A 132 -8.80 -18.72 -11.47
CA ALA A 132 -9.46 -18.99 -10.22
C ALA A 132 -10.85 -19.61 -10.41
N THR A 133 -11.65 -19.06 -11.33
CA THR A 133 -12.99 -19.59 -11.64
C THR A 133 -12.91 -21.06 -12.10
N ARG A 134 -11.93 -21.41 -12.95
CA ARG A 134 -11.73 -22.78 -13.44
C ARG A 134 -11.47 -23.80 -12.33
N VAL A 135 -10.91 -23.36 -11.20
CA VAL A 135 -10.66 -24.21 -10.02
C VAL A 135 -11.69 -24.00 -8.91
N GLY A 136 -12.85 -23.40 -9.22
CA GLY A 136 -13.94 -23.19 -8.27
C GLY A 136 -13.69 -22.09 -7.23
N ARG A 137 -12.68 -21.23 -7.44
CA ARG A 137 -12.36 -20.11 -6.55
C ARG A 137 -12.97 -18.81 -7.04
N ASN A 138 -13.26 -17.90 -6.12
CA ASN A 138 -13.71 -16.55 -6.42
C ASN A 138 -12.74 -15.54 -5.81
N LEU A 139 -11.76 -15.08 -6.60
CA LEU A 139 -10.71 -14.17 -6.13
C LEU A 139 -11.26 -12.86 -5.57
N LEU A 140 -12.32 -12.30 -6.19
CA LEU A 140 -12.92 -11.07 -5.69
C LEU A 140 -13.49 -11.29 -4.29
N LYS A 141 -14.22 -12.40 -4.07
CA LYS A 141 -14.70 -12.76 -2.74
C LYS A 141 -13.56 -12.93 -1.74
N GLU A 142 -12.47 -13.59 -2.13
CA GLU A 142 -11.29 -13.76 -1.28
C GLU A 142 -10.64 -12.42 -0.89
N VAL A 143 -10.63 -11.45 -1.80
CA VAL A 143 -10.17 -10.09 -1.50
C VAL A 143 -11.10 -9.42 -0.49
N CYS A 144 -12.43 -9.45 -0.70
CA CYS A 144 -13.39 -8.87 0.25
C CYS A 144 -13.26 -9.49 1.65
N GLU A 145 -12.93 -10.77 1.74
CA GLU A 145 -12.73 -11.48 3.01
C GLU A 145 -11.38 -11.15 3.69
N GLY A 146 -10.52 -10.32 3.07
CA GLY A 146 -9.23 -9.92 3.64
C GLY A 146 -8.14 -10.99 3.54
N ARG A 147 -8.28 -11.96 2.62
CA ARG A 147 -7.28 -13.03 2.45
C ARG A 147 -5.98 -12.53 1.79
N TRP A 148 -6.04 -11.37 1.14
CA TRP A 148 -4.94 -10.75 0.40
C TRP A 148 -4.46 -9.50 1.11
N SER A 149 -3.15 -9.39 1.33
CA SER A 149 -2.51 -8.23 1.96
C SER A 149 -2.22 -7.12 0.95
N VAL A 150 -1.93 -7.50 -0.30
CA VAL A 150 -1.74 -6.55 -1.40
C VAL A 150 -2.53 -7.00 -2.62
N VAL A 151 -3.29 -6.08 -3.21
CA VAL A 151 -4.12 -6.31 -4.39
C VAL A 151 -3.67 -5.36 -5.48
N LEU A 152 -3.23 -5.89 -6.61
CA LEU A 152 -2.78 -5.12 -7.76
C LEU A 152 -3.88 -5.08 -8.83
N LEU A 153 -4.17 -3.89 -9.35
CA LEU A 153 -5.13 -3.63 -10.42
C LEU A 153 -4.41 -2.95 -11.58
N SER A 154 -4.70 -3.36 -12.82
CA SER A 154 -4.26 -2.56 -13.95
C SER A 154 -5.11 -1.30 -14.11
N ALA A 155 -4.53 -0.22 -14.61
CA ALA A 155 -5.26 1.03 -14.89
C ALA A 155 -6.45 0.79 -15.84
N GLU A 156 -6.27 -0.04 -16.87
CA GLU A 156 -7.35 -0.45 -17.78
C GLU A 156 -8.58 -1.00 -17.04
N ARG A 157 -8.38 -1.75 -15.95
CA ARG A 157 -9.46 -2.33 -15.15
C ARG A 157 -10.19 -1.31 -14.28
N LEU A 158 -9.56 -0.18 -13.98
CA LEU A 158 -10.22 0.93 -13.28
C LEU A 158 -11.14 1.72 -14.20
N VAL A 159 -10.77 1.86 -15.48
CA VAL A 159 -11.48 2.72 -16.45
C VAL A 159 -12.34 1.95 -17.46
N SER A 160 -12.22 0.62 -17.58
CA SER A 160 -12.97 -0.13 -18.61
C SER A 160 -14.48 -0.14 -18.35
N SER A 161 -15.26 0.22 -19.36
CA SER A 161 -16.74 0.15 -19.39
C SER A 161 -17.33 -1.26 -19.55
N TYR A 162 -16.48 -2.31 -19.60
CA TYR A 162 -16.95 -3.69 -19.76
C TYR A 162 -17.57 -4.24 -18.46
N PRO A 163 -18.61 -5.10 -18.53
CA PRO A 163 -19.43 -5.55 -17.40
C PRO A 163 -18.77 -6.60 -16.49
N ILE A 164 -17.46 -6.49 -16.23
CA ILE A 164 -16.91 -6.94 -14.94
C ILE A 164 -17.09 -5.73 -14.02
N HIS A 165 -18.32 -5.57 -13.55
CA HIS A 165 -18.87 -4.36 -12.96
C HIS A 165 -17.96 -3.72 -11.89
N TYR A 166 -17.38 -2.57 -12.26
CA TYR A 166 -16.82 -1.56 -11.38
C TYR A 166 -15.80 -2.07 -10.36
N ALA A 167 -14.51 -2.18 -10.71
CA ALA A 167 -13.47 -2.36 -9.69
C ALA A 167 -13.60 -1.29 -8.59
N ALA A 168 -13.91 -0.03 -8.94
CA ALA A 168 -14.12 1.06 -7.98
C ALA A 168 -15.39 0.90 -7.12
N SER A 169 -16.56 0.61 -7.70
CA SER A 169 -17.81 0.39 -6.93
C SER A 169 -17.72 -0.87 -6.09
N TRP A 170 -17.13 -1.95 -6.63
CA TRP A 170 -16.87 -3.17 -5.89
C TRP A 170 -15.89 -2.94 -4.74
N LEU A 171 -14.82 -2.15 -4.93
CA LEU A 171 -13.93 -1.77 -3.82
C LEU A 171 -14.67 -0.93 -2.77
N GLN A 172 -15.54 -0.01 -3.19
CA GLN A 172 -16.36 0.79 -2.28
C GLN A 172 -17.35 -0.08 -1.50
N GLU A 173 -18.00 -1.04 -2.16
CA GLU A 173 -18.95 -1.96 -1.53
C GLU A 173 -18.23 -2.95 -0.60
N ALA A 174 -17.08 -3.46 -1.04
CA ALA A 174 -16.21 -4.31 -0.23
C ALA A 174 -15.70 -3.55 1.01
N ALA A 175 -15.39 -2.26 0.89
CA ALA A 175 -15.00 -1.43 2.04
C ALA A 175 -16.17 -1.15 2.99
N ARG A 176 -17.42 -1.07 2.49
CA ARG A 176 -18.62 -0.81 3.32
C ARG A 176 -19.14 -2.04 4.07
N GLY A 177 -19.04 -3.23 3.46
CA GLY A 177 -19.67 -4.45 3.99
C GLY A 177 -18.73 -5.48 4.61
N SER A 178 -17.41 -5.30 4.54
CA SER A 178 -16.44 -6.39 4.80
C SER A 178 -15.39 -6.06 5.87
N ARG A 179 -14.63 -7.08 6.28
CA ARG A 179 -13.39 -6.96 7.07
C ARG A 179 -12.24 -6.29 6.30
N LEU A 180 -12.48 -5.84 5.06
CA LEU A 180 -11.48 -5.27 4.17
C LEU A 180 -11.20 -3.83 4.56
N GLN A 181 -10.01 -3.58 5.11
CA GLN A 181 -9.57 -2.23 5.47
C GLN A 181 -8.50 -1.80 4.47
N ILE A 182 -8.94 -1.14 3.39
CA ILE A 182 -8.02 -0.52 2.42
C ILE A 182 -7.33 0.62 3.16
N THR A 183 -6.03 0.47 3.36
CA THR A 183 -5.22 1.45 4.10
C THR A 183 -4.38 2.31 3.17
N HIS A 184 -4.14 1.84 1.94
CA HIS A 184 -3.22 2.46 1.00
C HIS A 184 -3.73 2.27 -0.44
N VAL A 185 -3.81 3.36 -1.21
CA VAL A 185 -3.97 3.30 -2.67
C VAL A 185 -2.73 3.90 -3.33
N MET A 186 -2.09 3.17 -4.23
CA MET A 186 -0.85 3.64 -4.86
C MET A 186 -0.92 3.58 -6.38
N LEU A 187 -0.50 4.65 -7.04
CA LEU A 187 -0.47 4.81 -8.49
C LEU A 187 0.98 4.81 -8.97
N LYS A 188 1.36 3.75 -9.69
CA LYS A 188 2.69 3.65 -10.29
C LYS A 188 2.69 4.28 -11.69
N ARG A 189 3.72 5.08 -12.01
CA ARG A 189 3.79 5.92 -13.23
C ARG A 189 2.65 6.93 -13.30
N ALA A 190 2.57 7.80 -12.30
CA ALA A 190 1.54 8.83 -12.29
C ALA A 190 1.67 9.84 -13.44
N SER A 191 2.84 9.98 -14.06
CA SER A 191 3.03 10.74 -15.30
C SER A 191 2.10 10.27 -16.43
N PHE A 192 1.68 9.00 -16.38
CA PHE A 192 0.74 8.40 -17.33
C PHE A 192 -0.70 8.92 -17.15
N LEU A 193 -1.04 9.47 -15.97
CA LEU A 193 -2.36 10.08 -15.74
C LEU A 193 -2.50 11.40 -16.51
N THR A 194 -1.41 12.16 -16.65
CA THR A 194 -1.38 13.37 -17.47
C THR A 194 -1.57 13.03 -18.95
N GLU A 195 -1.00 11.92 -19.41
CA GLU A 195 -1.12 11.42 -20.78
C GLU A 195 -2.53 10.91 -21.11
N MET A 196 -3.27 10.34 -20.14
CA MET A 196 -4.65 9.87 -20.37
C MET A 196 -5.69 10.99 -20.45
N THR A 197 -5.37 12.20 -19.96
CA THR A 197 -6.30 13.35 -19.97
C THR A 197 -6.20 14.23 -21.20
N GLU A 198 -5.16 14.08 -22.04
CA GLU A 198 -4.92 14.97 -23.19
C GLU A 198 -5.08 14.23 -24.53
N GLY A 199 -6.10 14.62 -25.30
CA GLY A 199 -6.33 14.17 -26.68
C GLY A 199 -5.38 14.73 -27.74
N THR A 200 -4.21 15.28 -27.36
CA THR A 200 -3.22 15.87 -28.28
C THR A 200 -1.82 15.80 -27.65
N GLN A 201 -0.78 15.75 -28.49
CA GLN A 201 0.61 15.38 -28.18
C GLN A 201 1.15 15.82 -26.80
N PRO A 202 1.87 14.92 -26.08
CA PRO A 202 2.45 15.23 -24.78
C PRO A 202 3.62 16.22 -24.90
N PRO A 203 3.85 17.08 -23.89
CA PRO A 203 5.07 17.88 -23.80
C PRO A 203 6.28 16.96 -23.64
N LYS A 204 7.42 17.34 -24.25
CA LYS A 204 8.70 16.64 -24.12
C LYS A 204 9.15 16.61 -22.65
N LEU A 205 8.92 15.50 -21.97
CA LEU A 205 9.48 15.20 -20.65
C LEU A 205 10.94 14.71 -20.78
N PRO A 206 11.86 15.14 -19.90
CA PRO A 206 13.24 14.69 -19.92
C PRO A 206 13.38 13.22 -19.48
N GLN A 207 14.34 12.54 -20.09
CA GLN A 207 14.46 11.08 -20.21
C GLN A 207 14.78 10.26 -18.93
N ASN A 208 14.65 10.77 -17.69
CA ASN A 208 15.15 10.01 -16.52
C ASN A 208 14.36 10.17 -15.19
N GLY A 209 13.03 10.28 -15.23
CA GLY A 209 12.18 10.28 -14.03
C GLY A 209 11.02 9.29 -14.13
N THR A 210 10.69 8.58 -13.05
CA THR A 210 9.44 7.81 -12.96
C THR A 210 8.71 8.19 -11.69
N ASP A 211 7.58 8.86 -11.82
CA ASP A 211 6.82 9.41 -10.71
C ASP A 211 5.88 8.36 -10.11
N LEU A 212 5.74 8.39 -8.78
CA LEU A 212 4.80 7.58 -8.02
C LEU A 212 3.91 8.51 -7.19
N ILE A 213 2.59 8.35 -7.31
CA ILE A 213 1.64 9.06 -6.45
C ILE A 213 1.01 8.01 -5.52
N SER A 214 1.13 8.18 -4.21
CA SER A 214 0.33 7.44 -3.23
C SER A 214 -0.84 8.33 -2.80
N LEU A 215 -2.04 8.01 -3.29
CA LEU A 215 -3.27 8.65 -2.83
C LEU A 215 -3.83 7.77 -1.72
N GLN A 216 -3.87 8.23 -0.48
CA GLN A 216 -4.74 7.59 0.48
C GLN A 216 -6.17 8.09 0.22
N ILE A 217 -7.10 7.18 -0.04
CA ILE A 217 -8.51 7.50 0.08
C ILE A 217 -8.80 7.42 1.58
N ASP A 218 -9.09 8.55 2.20
CA ASP A 218 -9.65 8.55 3.55
C ASP A 218 -11.01 7.86 3.49
N CYS A 219 -11.03 6.55 3.78
CA CYS A 219 -12.23 5.89 4.22
C CYS A 219 -12.50 6.36 5.66
N HIS A 220 -12.91 7.61 5.82
CA HIS A 220 -13.77 7.95 6.94
C HIS A 220 -15.12 7.27 6.66
N LEU A 221 -15.23 6.04 7.16
CA LEU A 221 -16.48 5.32 7.38
C LEU A 221 -16.64 5.15 8.89
#